data_AF-A0A1X2IQL1-F1
#
_entry.id   AF-A0A1X2IQL1-F1
#
_cell.length_a   1.000
_cell.length_b   1.000
_cell.length_c   1.000
_cell.angle_alpha   90.00
_cell.angle_beta   90.00
_cell.angle_gamma   90.00
#
_symmetry.space_group_name_H-M   'P 1'
#
loop_
_entity.id
_entity.type
_entity.pdbx_description
1 polymer ?
#
loop_
_entity_poly.entity_id
_entity_poly.type
_entity_poly.pdbx_seq_one_letter_code
_entity_poly.pdbx_strand_id
1 'polypeptide(L)'
;MAGITPGSAAGSHLSKQLSYAQLSRQSASPHHHARTAAQVARSTPASSTVTITDPNNPTKLFGSKPSSATDRSNTQDGNSNLAASSSGGATLWTTLDMGGMGLKNLTATVCNYTFLTVLYINHNNLTWLTPAISQLTLLKTLDVSGNKLTSIPPEIGLLIHLRELLLFDNNLVTVPGELGTLYQLETLGLEGNPIQADLNNLLMKEGTQAVIVSLRENAPVGMPPPHRDWITIENDYPENETEKFTVLSYNILCRKYATPQIYGYTPSWALTWDYRKELILSEILGWNADIVCLQEVEMGQYEDIIGETLKHQGNYDGVFFPKSRAKTMSEKERRVVDGCATFYKADKFNLIEYHLLEYNHNALQRPDFKKSDDIYNRVMTKDNIAVMTILENKETLARVLVANSHIHWDPLFADVKLVQVGMLMDDMEKFASKHLKPCASTVVTTPSSSPPSSRQNKKGPVYASTADMPTIICGDFNSTPDSGVVEYLSKGAIKQDHNDFGNHVYGSYTTDGISHPLSLKSAYASLDEMPITNYTPGFKGMLDYIWYSSNTIDSLSLLGPVEQSYLNKVVGFPNAHFPSE
;
A
#
# COMPACT_ATOMS: atom_id res chain seq x y z
N MET A 1 -10.26 43.28 4.56
CA MET A 1 -11.64 43.00 5.05
C MET A 1 -12.61 43.21 3.90
N ALA A 2 -13.01 42.14 3.24
CA ALA A 2 -14.24 42.08 2.45
C ALA A 2 -14.77 40.66 2.70
N GLY A 3 -15.89 40.59 3.42
CA GLY A 3 -16.45 39.34 3.92
C GLY A 3 -16.99 38.49 2.77
N ILE A 4 -16.52 37.25 2.72
CA ILE A 4 -17.21 36.18 1.99
C ILE A 4 -18.44 35.84 2.83
N THR A 5 -19.62 36.20 2.34
CA THR A 5 -20.91 35.83 2.91
C THR A 5 -21.11 34.31 2.77
N PRO A 6 -21.31 33.55 3.87
CA PRO A 6 -21.49 32.10 3.80
C PRO A 6 -22.90 31.65 3.34
N GLY A 7 -23.69 32.54 2.73
CA GLY A 7 -25.13 32.32 2.47
C GLY A 7 -25.51 31.85 1.05
N SER A 8 -24.62 31.90 0.04
CA SER A 8 -25.01 31.56 -1.34
C SER A 8 -24.80 30.08 -1.71
N ALA A 9 -23.86 29.39 -1.07
CA ALA A 9 -23.55 27.98 -1.36
C ALA A 9 -24.62 27.02 -0.80
N ALA A 10 -25.25 27.35 0.33
CA ALA A 10 -26.33 26.54 0.91
C ALA A 10 -27.58 26.50 -0.01
N GLY A 11 -27.91 27.62 -0.66
CA GLY A 11 -29.04 27.69 -1.60
C GLY A 11 -28.82 26.92 -2.91
N SER A 12 -27.57 26.84 -3.39
CA SER A 12 -27.25 26.08 -4.61
C SER A 12 -27.19 24.57 -4.36
N HIS A 13 -26.73 24.11 -3.21
CA HIS A 13 -26.73 22.68 -2.86
C HIS A 13 -28.16 22.17 -2.61
N LEU A 14 -28.97 22.91 -1.85
CA LEU A 14 -30.38 22.58 -1.61
C LEU A 14 -31.18 22.50 -2.92
N SER A 15 -31.03 23.48 -3.82
CA SER A 15 -31.71 23.43 -5.12
C SER A 15 -31.26 22.26 -5.98
N LYS A 16 -29.98 21.89 -5.95
CA LYS A 16 -29.45 20.71 -6.63
C LYS A 16 -30.04 19.41 -6.06
N GLN A 17 -30.10 19.27 -4.74
CA GLN A 17 -30.70 18.13 -4.05
C GLN A 17 -32.19 17.98 -4.36
N LEU A 18 -32.95 19.08 -4.32
CA LEU A 18 -34.37 19.09 -4.70
C LEU A 18 -34.57 18.74 -6.17
N SER A 19 -33.70 19.21 -7.06
CA SER A 19 -33.71 18.84 -8.48
C SER A 19 -33.45 17.34 -8.68
N TYR A 20 -32.44 16.78 -8.00
CA TYR A 20 -32.17 15.33 -8.04
C TYR A 20 -33.34 14.51 -7.49
N ALA A 21 -33.96 14.93 -6.38
CA ALA A 21 -35.14 14.27 -5.84
C ALA A 21 -36.32 14.33 -6.82
N GLN A 22 -36.55 15.45 -7.50
CA GLN A 22 -37.58 15.58 -8.53
C GLN A 22 -37.32 14.68 -9.74
N LEU A 23 -36.07 14.64 -10.24
CA LEU A 23 -35.67 13.76 -11.34
C LEU A 23 -35.85 12.29 -10.95
N SER A 24 -35.44 11.92 -9.73
CA SER A 24 -35.65 10.57 -9.21
C SER A 24 -37.14 10.23 -9.16
N ARG A 25 -38.02 11.10 -8.65
CA ARG A 25 -39.47 10.86 -8.64
C ARG A 25 -40.08 10.67 -10.04
N GLN A 26 -39.49 11.29 -11.06
CA GLN A 26 -39.95 11.15 -12.45
C GLN A 26 -39.48 9.83 -13.11
N SER A 27 -38.48 9.14 -12.55
CA SER A 27 -37.92 7.91 -13.10
C SER A 27 -38.63 6.62 -12.66
N ALA A 28 -39.88 6.71 -12.18
CA ALA A 28 -40.66 5.58 -11.64
C ALA A 28 -41.11 4.52 -12.66
N SER A 29 -41.02 4.81 -13.95
CA SER A 29 -41.44 3.89 -14.99
C SER A 29 -40.43 2.71 -15.15
N PRO A 30 -40.86 1.48 -15.48
CA PRO A 30 -39.95 0.33 -15.56
C PRO A 30 -38.75 0.56 -16.50
N HIS A 31 -37.53 0.27 -16.04
CA HIS A 31 -36.29 0.48 -16.81
C HIS A 31 -36.17 1.89 -17.41
N HIS A 32 -36.55 2.92 -16.63
CA HIS A 32 -36.59 4.30 -17.10
C HIS A 32 -35.24 4.75 -17.67
N HIS A 33 -34.15 4.53 -16.94
CA HIS A 33 -32.83 5.00 -17.32
C HIS A 33 -32.32 4.30 -18.57
N ALA A 34 -32.54 2.98 -18.70
CA ALA A 34 -32.19 2.24 -19.91
C ALA A 34 -32.99 2.73 -21.14
N ARG A 35 -34.29 3.03 -20.98
CA ARG A 35 -35.11 3.55 -22.08
C ARG A 35 -34.71 4.96 -22.50
N THR A 36 -34.45 5.83 -21.53
CA THR A 36 -33.98 7.19 -21.80
C THR A 36 -32.62 7.17 -22.49
N ALA A 37 -31.67 6.35 -22.01
CA ALA A 37 -30.36 6.19 -22.64
C ALA A 37 -30.48 5.66 -24.09
N ALA A 38 -31.36 4.69 -24.34
CA ALA A 38 -31.61 4.18 -25.69
C ALA A 38 -32.27 5.22 -26.61
N GLN A 39 -33.16 6.07 -26.10
CA GLN A 39 -33.76 7.17 -26.86
C GLN A 39 -32.71 8.23 -27.22
N VAL A 40 -31.86 8.61 -26.25
CA VAL A 40 -30.75 9.54 -26.49
C VAL A 40 -29.81 8.99 -27.55
N ALA A 41 -29.39 7.73 -27.43
CA ALA A 41 -28.52 7.08 -28.41
C ALA A 41 -29.12 7.05 -29.83
N ARG A 42 -30.46 6.94 -29.96
CA ARG A 42 -31.15 7.02 -31.26
C ARG A 42 -31.28 8.44 -31.80
N SER A 43 -31.36 9.44 -30.93
CA SER A 43 -31.49 10.86 -31.30
C SER A 43 -30.17 11.53 -31.65
N THR A 44 -29.05 10.97 -31.17
CA THR A 44 -27.71 11.39 -31.57
C THR A 44 -27.43 10.85 -32.98
N PRO A 45 -27.16 11.70 -33.99
CA PRO A 45 -26.89 11.22 -35.34
C PRO A 45 -25.59 10.42 -35.36
N ALA A 46 -25.70 9.09 -35.47
CA ALA A 46 -24.54 8.24 -35.70
C ALA A 46 -24.07 8.45 -37.16
N SER A 47 -22.88 9.03 -37.32
CA SER A 47 -22.07 8.73 -38.50
C SER A 47 -21.79 7.23 -38.51
N SER A 48 -22.04 6.60 -39.65
CA SER A 48 -21.98 5.16 -39.95
C SER A 48 -23.14 4.29 -39.41
N THR A 49 -23.95 3.90 -40.38
CA THR A 49 -25.10 3.00 -40.36
C THR A 49 -24.84 1.70 -39.59
N VAL A 50 -25.64 1.43 -38.54
CA VAL A 50 -25.82 0.07 -38.01
C VAL A 50 -27.19 -0.43 -38.47
N THR A 51 -27.18 -1.34 -39.45
CA THR A 51 -28.35 -2.09 -39.88
C THR A 51 -28.76 -3.08 -38.78
N ILE A 52 -30.03 -3.03 -38.40
CA ILE A 52 -30.66 -4.01 -37.50
C ILE A 52 -30.55 -5.39 -38.17
N THR A 53 -29.92 -6.37 -37.51
CA THR A 53 -29.96 -7.78 -37.91
C THR A 53 -30.42 -8.66 -36.76
N ASP A 54 -31.22 -9.65 -37.15
CA ASP A 54 -31.92 -10.69 -36.39
C ASP A 54 -30.99 -11.47 -35.42
N PRO A 55 -31.35 -11.67 -34.14
CA PRO A 55 -30.50 -12.29 -33.11
C PRO A 55 -30.22 -13.80 -33.26
N ASN A 56 -30.60 -14.46 -34.37
CA ASN A 56 -30.49 -15.92 -34.50
C ASN A 56 -29.58 -16.48 -35.63
N ASN A 57 -28.60 -15.73 -36.16
CA ASN A 57 -27.67 -16.31 -37.16
C ASN A 57 -26.21 -15.79 -37.08
N PRO A 58 -25.21 -16.59 -36.65
CA PRO A 58 -23.87 -16.10 -36.32
C PRO A 58 -22.79 -16.31 -37.41
N THR A 59 -23.10 -16.31 -38.72
CA THR A 59 -22.13 -16.80 -39.74
C THR A 59 -21.84 -15.90 -40.95
N LYS A 60 -21.97 -14.57 -40.87
CA LYS A 60 -21.41 -13.69 -41.92
C LYS A 60 -20.79 -12.41 -41.37
N LEU A 61 -19.49 -12.43 -41.12
CA LEU A 61 -18.68 -11.23 -40.92
C LEU A 61 -17.20 -11.52 -41.29
N PHE A 62 -16.85 -11.60 -42.57
CA PHE A 62 -15.47 -11.38 -43.05
C PHE A 62 -15.46 -10.90 -44.51
N GLY A 63 -14.68 -9.83 -44.75
CA GLY A 63 -14.40 -9.20 -46.05
C GLY A 63 -15.20 -7.91 -46.25
N SER A 64 -14.63 -6.72 -46.49
CA SER A 64 -13.33 -6.35 -47.05
C SER A 64 -13.12 -4.83 -46.91
N LYS A 65 -11.87 -4.39 -46.65
CA LYS A 65 -11.34 -3.03 -46.96
C LYS A 65 -11.24 -2.83 -48.50
N PRO A 66 -11.09 -1.61 -49.10
CA PRO A 66 -10.11 -0.57 -48.70
C PRO A 66 -10.36 0.94 -49.00
N SER A 67 -9.40 1.77 -48.54
CA SER A 67 -8.93 3.11 -49.02
C SER A 67 -9.88 4.33 -48.91
N SER A 68 -9.49 5.58 -48.62
CA SER A 68 -8.19 6.31 -48.51
C SER A 68 -8.42 7.74 -47.95
N ALA A 69 -7.34 8.32 -47.39
CA ALA A 69 -6.96 9.75 -47.33
C ALA A 69 -7.73 10.73 -46.39
N THR A 70 -7.05 11.15 -45.31
CA THR A 70 -6.52 12.51 -45.03
C THR A 70 -7.54 13.47 -44.40
N ASP A 71 -7.42 13.74 -43.10
CA ASP A 71 -6.93 15.06 -42.67
C ASP A 71 -6.52 15.12 -41.19
N ARG A 72 -5.53 15.97 -40.91
CA ARG A 72 -4.91 16.21 -39.61
C ARG A 72 -5.60 17.38 -38.89
N SER A 73 -5.89 17.24 -37.60
CA SER A 73 -5.72 18.32 -36.63
C SER A 73 -5.65 17.80 -35.19
N ASN A 74 -4.53 18.13 -34.54
CA ASN A 74 -4.22 17.99 -33.12
C ASN A 74 -5.26 18.65 -32.20
N THR A 75 -5.63 17.97 -31.11
CA THR A 75 -5.59 18.54 -29.75
C THR A 75 -5.37 17.41 -28.74
N GLN A 76 -4.38 17.61 -27.88
CA GLN A 76 -4.00 16.75 -26.77
C GLN A 76 -5.09 16.74 -25.70
N ASP A 77 -5.42 15.56 -25.17
CA ASP A 77 -5.62 15.37 -23.72
C ASP A 77 -5.37 13.89 -23.41
N GLY A 78 -4.42 13.69 -22.50
CA GLY A 78 -3.93 12.39 -22.11
C GLY A 78 -4.65 11.81 -20.89
N ASN A 79 -4.53 10.49 -20.81
CA ASN A 79 -4.42 9.69 -19.59
C ASN A 79 -5.68 8.96 -19.08
N SER A 80 -5.93 7.78 -19.65
CA SER A 80 -6.41 6.61 -18.90
C SER A 80 -5.89 5.33 -19.57
N ASN A 81 -4.71 4.87 -19.14
CA ASN A 81 -4.20 3.54 -19.46
C ASN A 81 -4.11 2.73 -18.16
N LEU A 82 -5.14 1.95 -17.87
CA LEU A 82 -5.04 0.77 -17.02
C LEU A 82 -5.14 -0.43 -17.96
N ALA A 83 -3.98 -1.05 -18.19
CA ALA A 83 -3.86 -2.29 -18.95
C ALA A 83 -4.52 -3.42 -18.15
N ALA A 84 -5.70 -3.84 -18.58
CA ALA A 84 -6.30 -5.09 -18.13
C ALA A 84 -5.58 -6.25 -18.82
N SER A 85 -5.03 -7.15 -18.02
CA SER A 85 -4.48 -8.43 -18.45
C SER A 85 -5.54 -9.26 -19.16
N SER A 86 -5.14 -9.82 -20.29
CA SER A 86 -5.96 -10.56 -21.23
C SER A 86 -6.37 -11.94 -20.67
N SER A 87 -7.63 -12.10 -20.30
CA SER A 87 -8.38 -13.36 -20.50
C SER A 87 -9.89 -13.16 -20.36
N GLY A 88 -10.63 -13.44 -21.44
CA GLY A 88 -12.09 -13.68 -21.41
C GLY A 88 -13.00 -12.47 -21.62
N GLY A 89 -13.37 -12.20 -22.88
CA GLY A 89 -14.58 -11.46 -23.30
C GLY A 89 -14.76 -10.05 -22.73
N ALA A 90 -14.53 -9.01 -23.55
CA ALA A 90 -14.85 -7.63 -23.18
C ALA A 90 -16.31 -7.53 -22.67
N THR A 91 -16.48 -7.26 -21.38
CA THR A 91 -17.78 -6.97 -20.78
C THR A 91 -18.26 -5.63 -21.33
N LEU A 92 -19.09 -5.69 -22.37
CA LEU A 92 -19.60 -4.54 -23.11
C LEU A 92 -20.55 -3.64 -22.30
N TRP A 93 -21.05 -4.11 -21.16
CA TRP A 93 -22.01 -3.39 -20.32
C TRP A 93 -21.51 -3.27 -18.88
N THR A 94 -21.74 -2.12 -18.27
CA THR A 94 -21.37 -1.81 -16.87
C THR A 94 -22.51 -1.20 -16.07
N THR A 95 -23.66 -1.00 -16.71
CA THR A 95 -24.85 -0.37 -16.13
C THR A 95 -25.98 -1.36 -16.07
N LEU A 96 -26.57 -1.53 -14.89
CA LEU A 96 -27.75 -2.38 -14.68
C LEU A 96 -28.93 -1.52 -14.20
N ASP A 97 -30.03 -1.53 -14.95
CA ASP A 97 -31.26 -0.84 -14.59
C ASP A 97 -32.38 -1.85 -14.30
N MET A 98 -32.78 -1.92 -13.03
CA MET A 98 -33.90 -2.71 -12.51
C MET A 98 -34.95 -1.80 -11.85
N GLY A 99 -34.99 -0.53 -12.22
CA GLY A 99 -35.92 0.45 -11.66
C GLY A 99 -37.37 0.21 -12.10
N GLY A 100 -38.33 0.51 -11.22
CA GLY A 100 -39.76 0.47 -11.54
C GLY A 100 -40.35 -0.92 -11.78
N MET A 101 -39.64 -1.99 -11.41
CA MET A 101 -40.06 -3.38 -11.64
C MET A 101 -40.97 -3.95 -10.53
N GLY A 102 -41.11 -3.23 -9.41
CA GLY A 102 -41.90 -3.67 -8.26
C GLY A 102 -41.22 -4.76 -7.42
N LEU A 103 -39.88 -4.86 -7.47
CA LEU A 103 -39.10 -5.87 -6.76
C LEU A 103 -39.30 -5.77 -5.24
N LYS A 104 -39.54 -6.89 -4.57
CA LYS A 104 -39.63 -6.95 -3.10
C LYS A 104 -38.32 -7.33 -2.42
N ASN A 105 -37.45 -8.01 -3.15
CA ASN A 105 -36.17 -8.49 -2.65
C ASN A 105 -35.12 -8.44 -3.77
N LEU A 106 -33.87 -8.17 -3.39
CA LEU A 106 -32.71 -8.25 -4.26
C LEU A 106 -31.85 -9.43 -3.80
N THR A 107 -31.62 -10.39 -4.69
CA THR A 107 -30.79 -11.55 -4.37
C THR A 107 -29.32 -11.16 -4.34
N ALA A 108 -28.54 -11.74 -3.43
CA ALA A 108 -27.10 -11.52 -3.32
C ALA A 108 -26.33 -11.88 -4.60
N THR A 109 -26.90 -12.75 -5.46
CA THR A 109 -26.31 -13.14 -6.75
C THR A 109 -26.14 -11.98 -7.72
N VAL A 110 -26.91 -10.90 -7.60
CA VAL A 110 -26.71 -9.68 -8.41
C VAL A 110 -25.37 -9.02 -8.05
N CYS A 111 -24.92 -9.17 -6.81
CA CYS A 111 -23.66 -8.61 -6.34
C CYS A 111 -22.42 -9.35 -6.88
N ASN A 112 -22.60 -10.50 -7.54
CA ASN A 112 -21.52 -11.21 -8.23
C ASN A 112 -21.02 -10.47 -9.49
N TYR A 113 -21.79 -9.51 -10.03
CA TYR A 113 -21.39 -8.70 -11.17
C TYR A 113 -20.42 -7.58 -10.73
N THR A 114 -19.23 -7.93 -10.27
CA THR A 114 -18.24 -7.01 -9.69
C THR A 114 -17.75 -5.91 -10.66
N PHE A 115 -17.99 -6.07 -11.96
CA PHE A 115 -17.68 -5.09 -13.00
C PHE A 115 -18.71 -3.94 -13.12
N LEU A 116 -19.83 -3.99 -12.39
CA LEU A 116 -20.85 -2.94 -12.44
C LEU A 116 -20.32 -1.61 -11.92
N THR A 117 -20.53 -0.56 -12.70
CA THR A 117 -20.23 0.82 -12.31
C THR A 117 -21.48 1.61 -11.95
N VAL A 118 -22.65 1.20 -12.46
CA VAL A 118 -23.93 1.89 -12.22
C VAL A 118 -25.02 0.87 -11.96
N LEU A 119 -25.77 1.06 -10.88
CA LEU A 119 -26.87 0.18 -10.47
C LEU A 119 -28.09 1.02 -10.09
N TYR A 120 -29.14 0.93 -10.91
CA TYR A 120 -30.44 1.55 -10.67
C TYR A 120 -31.42 0.50 -10.15
N ILE A 121 -31.92 0.66 -8.94
CA ILE A 121 -32.95 -0.19 -8.31
C ILE A 121 -34.05 0.69 -7.68
N ASN A 122 -34.20 1.90 -8.22
CA ASN A 122 -35.18 2.90 -7.80
C ASN A 122 -36.63 2.47 -8.07
N HIS A 123 -37.58 2.99 -7.30
CA HIS A 123 -39.02 2.73 -7.42
C HIS A 123 -39.40 1.25 -7.40
N ASN A 124 -38.87 0.54 -6.40
CA ASN A 124 -39.22 -0.84 -6.10
C ASN A 124 -39.89 -0.93 -4.71
N ASN A 125 -40.13 -2.14 -4.22
CA ASN A 125 -40.72 -2.40 -2.91
C ASN A 125 -39.69 -3.02 -1.94
N LEU A 126 -38.40 -2.67 -2.08
CA LEU A 126 -37.35 -3.22 -1.23
C LEU A 126 -37.48 -2.68 0.20
N THR A 127 -37.43 -3.57 1.19
CA THR A 127 -37.44 -3.21 2.61
C THR A 127 -36.05 -3.21 3.24
N TRP A 128 -35.11 -3.93 2.63
CA TRP A 128 -33.69 -3.97 3.01
C TRP A 128 -32.83 -4.13 1.77
N LEU A 129 -31.56 -3.75 1.89
CA LEU A 129 -30.52 -4.00 0.89
C LEU A 129 -29.56 -5.06 1.44
N THR A 130 -29.13 -5.99 0.58
CA THR A 130 -28.21 -7.06 1.01
C THR A 130 -26.82 -6.53 1.35
N PRO A 131 -26.18 -6.98 2.45
CA PRO A 131 -24.78 -6.68 2.76
C PRO A 131 -23.81 -7.05 1.64
N ALA A 132 -24.19 -8.01 0.78
CA ALA A 132 -23.39 -8.42 -0.38
C ALA A 132 -23.18 -7.28 -1.40
N ILE A 133 -23.92 -6.16 -1.31
CA ILE A 133 -23.71 -4.99 -2.16
C ILE A 133 -22.27 -4.47 -2.14
N SER A 134 -21.54 -4.69 -1.03
CA SER A 134 -20.13 -4.33 -0.87
C SER A 134 -19.18 -5.03 -1.85
N GLN A 135 -19.59 -6.14 -2.46
CA GLN A 135 -18.82 -6.84 -3.49
C GLN A 135 -18.70 -6.05 -4.80
N LEU A 136 -19.60 -5.10 -5.04
CA LEU A 136 -19.59 -4.22 -6.21
C LEU A 136 -18.58 -3.08 -6.06
N THR A 137 -17.31 -3.40 -5.81
CA THR A 137 -16.27 -2.43 -5.44
C THR A 137 -15.98 -1.34 -6.47
N LEU A 138 -16.41 -1.53 -7.73
CA LEU A 138 -16.27 -0.57 -8.83
C LEU A 138 -17.50 0.35 -9.02
N LEU A 139 -18.51 0.21 -8.17
CA LEU A 139 -19.75 0.97 -8.27
C LEU A 139 -19.51 2.47 -8.01
N LYS A 140 -19.95 3.30 -8.95
CA LYS A 140 -19.86 4.77 -8.92
C LYS A 140 -21.21 5.43 -8.64
N THR A 141 -22.29 4.85 -9.14
CA THR A 141 -23.66 5.35 -8.94
C THR A 141 -24.55 4.22 -8.45
N LEU A 142 -25.18 4.43 -7.30
CA LEU A 142 -26.20 3.57 -6.73
C LEU A 142 -27.47 4.39 -6.48
N ASP A 143 -28.54 4.08 -7.20
CA ASP A 143 -29.86 4.66 -6.95
C ASP A 143 -30.82 3.60 -6.41
N VAL A 144 -31.25 3.80 -5.17
CA VAL A 144 -32.22 2.96 -4.45
C VAL A 144 -33.41 3.81 -3.95
N SER A 145 -33.65 4.95 -4.60
CA SER A 145 -34.73 5.88 -4.26
C SER A 145 -36.12 5.28 -4.45
N GLY A 146 -37.15 5.77 -3.75
CA GLY A 146 -38.53 5.31 -3.92
C GLY A 146 -38.75 3.85 -3.53
N ASN A 147 -38.02 3.37 -2.52
CA ASN A 147 -38.18 2.05 -1.92
C ASN A 147 -38.79 2.19 -0.50
N LYS A 148 -38.75 1.11 0.30
CA LYS A 148 -39.27 1.08 1.67
C LYS A 148 -38.16 0.75 2.68
N LEU A 149 -36.93 1.15 2.37
CA LEU A 149 -35.76 0.86 3.20
C LEU A 149 -35.87 1.55 4.56
N THR A 150 -35.71 0.80 5.65
CA THR A 150 -35.68 1.33 7.03
C THR A 150 -34.26 1.59 7.52
N SER A 151 -33.29 0.88 6.96
CA SER A 151 -31.86 1.05 7.19
C SER A 151 -31.08 0.70 5.92
N ILE A 152 -29.83 1.13 5.88
CA ILE A 152 -28.86 0.69 4.88
C ILE A 152 -27.79 -0.19 5.55
N PRO A 153 -27.27 -1.21 4.87
CA PRO A 153 -26.22 -2.07 5.42
C PRO A 153 -24.94 -1.26 5.67
N PRO A 154 -24.27 -1.41 6.83
CA PRO A 154 -22.98 -0.76 7.10
C PRO A 154 -21.91 -1.02 6.04
N GLU A 155 -21.95 -2.19 5.40
CA GLU A 155 -21.01 -2.62 4.37
C GLU A 155 -21.04 -1.72 3.11
N ILE A 156 -22.03 -0.83 2.97
CA ILE A 156 -22.02 0.19 1.92
C ILE A 156 -20.78 1.12 2.01
N GLY A 157 -20.20 1.28 3.21
CA GLY A 157 -18.96 2.03 3.42
C GLY A 157 -17.74 1.42 2.71
N LEU A 158 -17.82 0.15 2.29
CA LEU A 158 -16.73 -0.48 1.53
C LEU A 158 -16.67 -0.02 0.07
N LEU A 159 -17.72 0.65 -0.43
CA LEU A 159 -17.84 1.11 -1.81
C LEU A 159 -17.15 2.47 -2.04
N ILE A 160 -15.86 2.55 -1.75
CA ILE A 160 -15.04 3.77 -1.83
C ILE A 160 -15.07 4.56 -3.14
N HIS A 161 -15.41 3.91 -4.26
CA HIS A 161 -15.50 4.54 -5.58
C HIS A 161 -16.87 5.18 -5.86
N LEU A 162 -17.81 5.07 -4.92
CA LEU A 162 -19.15 5.59 -5.04
C LEU A 162 -19.12 7.12 -5.02
N ARG A 163 -19.64 7.73 -6.09
CA ARG A 163 -19.77 9.17 -6.27
C ARG A 163 -21.19 9.66 -6.05
N GLU A 164 -22.17 8.83 -6.38
CA GLU A 164 -23.59 9.15 -6.26
C GLU A 164 -24.31 8.03 -5.52
N LEU A 165 -24.87 8.37 -4.36
CA LEU A 165 -25.73 7.50 -3.56
C LEU A 165 -27.09 8.18 -3.37
N LEU A 166 -28.10 7.70 -4.08
CA LEU A 166 -29.44 8.26 -4.05
C LEU A 166 -30.36 7.34 -3.24
N LEU A 167 -30.85 7.84 -2.12
CA LEU A 167 -31.72 7.16 -1.15
C LEU A 167 -33.04 7.90 -0.96
N PHE A 168 -33.46 8.73 -1.93
CA PHE A 168 -34.64 9.60 -1.78
C PHE A 168 -35.92 8.79 -1.52
N ASP A 169 -36.87 9.39 -0.79
CA ASP A 169 -38.20 8.83 -0.55
C ASP A 169 -38.17 7.36 -0.07
N ASN A 170 -37.42 7.11 1.01
CA ASN A 170 -37.39 5.84 1.75
C ASN A 170 -37.87 6.07 3.21
N ASN A 171 -37.72 5.08 4.08
CA ASN A 171 -38.11 5.16 5.50
C ASN A 171 -36.88 5.18 6.44
N LEU A 172 -35.76 5.75 5.99
CA LEU A 172 -34.51 5.78 6.76
C LEU A 172 -34.62 6.76 7.95
N VAL A 173 -34.37 6.25 9.16
CA VAL A 173 -34.31 7.08 10.38
C VAL A 173 -32.88 7.51 10.70
N THR A 174 -31.92 6.64 10.41
CA THR A 174 -30.49 6.86 10.63
C THR A 174 -29.69 6.31 9.46
N VAL A 175 -28.42 6.72 9.40
CA VAL A 175 -27.41 6.26 8.44
C VAL A 175 -26.24 5.69 9.24
N PRO A 176 -25.66 4.54 8.86
CA PRO A 176 -24.50 3.96 9.53
C PRO A 176 -23.28 4.91 9.50
N GLY A 177 -22.48 4.90 10.56
CA GLY A 177 -21.26 5.70 10.66
C GLY A 177 -20.22 5.29 9.62
N GLU A 178 -20.27 4.03 9.18
CA GLU A 178 -19.45 3.45 8.12
C GLU A 178 -19.63 4.17 6.77
N LEU A 179 -20.73 4.91 6.55
CA LEU A 179 -20.84 5.76 5.36
C LEU A 179 -19.74 6.83 5.30
N GLY A 180 -19.16 7.20 6.45
CA GLY A 180 -18.06 8.15 6.55
C GLY A 180 -16.78 7.74 5.81
N THR A 181 -16.62 6.45 5.47
CA THR A 181 -15.48 5.98 4.67
C THR A 181 -15.61 6.32 3.18
N LEU A 182 -16.78 6.77 2.71
CA LEU A 182 -17.03 7.14 1.31
C LEU A 182 -16.51 8.53 0.96
N TYR A 183 -15.19 8.72 1.07
CA TYR A 183 -14.53 10.02 0.90
C TYR A 183 -14.63 10.59 -0.54
N GLN A 184 -14.96 9.77 -1.53
CA GLN A 184 -15.18 10.20 -2.93
C GLN A 184 -16.64 10.56 -3.24
N LEU A 185 -17.56 10.49 -2.28
CA LEU A 185 -18.98 10.68 -2.51
C LEU A 185 -19.33 12.16 -2.78
N GLU A 186 -19.74 12.46 -4.01
CA GLU A 186 -20.10 13.82 -4.42
C GLU A 186 -21.56 14.15 -4.07
N THR A 187 -22.46 13.18 -4.27
CA THR A 187 -23.91 13.37 -4.09
C THR A 187 -24.48 12.30 -3.17
N LEU A 188 -25.02 12.73 -2.02
CA LEU A 188 -25.82 11.91 -1.11
C LEU A 188 -27.25 12.43 -1.11
N GLY A 189 -28.20 11.62 -1.55
CA GLY A 189 -29.61 11.97 -1.64
C GLY A 189 -30.42 11.36 -0.49
N LEU A 190 -30.79 12.15 0.52
CA LEU A 190 -31.56 11.68 1.70
C LEU A 190 -32.96 12.30 1.83
N GLU A 191 -33.32 13.23 0.95
CA GLU A 191 -34.62 13.92 0.96
C GLU A 191 -35.80 12.92 0.91
N GLY A 192 -36.87 13.21 1.66
CA GLY A 192 -38.04 12.33 1.74
C GLY A 192 -37.92 11.16 2.72
N ASN A 193 -36.84 11.11 3.52
CA ASN A 193 -36.68 10.17 4.63
C ASN A 193 -36.97 10.83 5.99
N PRO A 194 -37.48 10.07 6.99
CA PRO A 194 -37.65 10.54 8.37
C PRO A 194 -36.33 10.57 9.16
N ILE A 195 -35.26 11.10 8.55
CA ILE A 195 -33.92 11.13 9.13
C ILE A 195 -33.78 12.27 10.16
N GLN A 196 -32.83 12.14 11.08
CA GLN A 196 -32.57 13.14 12.11
C GLN A 196 -32.36 14.54 11.52
N ALA A 197 -33.00 15.54 12.13
CA ALA A 197 -33.00 16.92 11.65
C ALA A 197 -31.59 17.52 11.56
N ASP A 198 -30.68 17.14 12.47
CA ASP A 198 -29.31 17.64 12.48
C ASP A 198 -28.54 17.22 11.23
N LEU A 199 -28.68 15.97 10.79
CA LEU A 199 -28.03 15.45 9.60
C LEU A 199 -28.60 16.08 8.32
N ASN A 200 -29.92 16.27 8.27
CA ASN A 200 -30.56 17.02 7.19
C ASN A 200 -30.08 18.46 7.13
N ASN A 201 -30.02 19.16 8.27
CA ASN A 201 -29.54 20.53 8.32
C ASN A 201 -28.07 20.64 7.87
N LEU A 202 -27.23 19.68 8.26
CA LEU A 202 -25.84 19.59 7.82
C LEU A 202 -25.74 19.38 6.31
N LEU A 203 -26.52 18.44 5.76
CA LEU A 203 -26.58 18.19 4.32
C LEU A 203 -27.04 19.42 3.53
N MET A 204 -28.05 20.14 4.03
CA MET A 204 -28.59 21.32 3.34
C MET A 204 -27.66 22.53 3.41
N LYS A 205 -26.94 22.71 4.51
CA LYS A 205 -26.09 23.88 4.75
C LYS A 205 -24.66 23.70 4.26
N GLU A 206 -24.05 22.56 4.55
CA GLU A 206 -22.61 22.31 4.36
C GLU A 206 -22.33 21.25 3.28
N GLY A 207 -23.35 20.54 2.82
CA GLY A 207 -23.28 19.62 1.68
C GLY A 207 -22.89 18.19 2.03
N THR A 208 -22.84 17.34 0.99
CA THR A 208 -22.54 15.90 1.13
C THR A 208 -21.23 15.64 1.87
N GLN A 209 -20.16 16.36 1.51
CA GLN A 209 -18.82 16.13 2.05
C GLN A 209 -18.72 16.40 3.55
N ALA A 210 -19.41 17.44 4.05
CA ALA A 210 -19.45 17.73 5.49
C ALA A 210 -20.15 16.62 6.28
N VAL A 211 -21.22 16.03 5.71
CA VAL A 211 -21.89 14.87 6.28
C VAL A 211 -20.96 13.66 6.38
N ILE A 212 -20.25 13.33 5.29
CA ILE A 212 -19.31 12.21 5.27
C ILE A 212 -18.20 12.40 6.30
N VAL A 213 -17.60 13.60 6.38
CA VAL A 213 -16.60 13.92 7.39
C VAL A 213 -17.18 13.79 8.81
N SER A 214 -18.37 14.33 9.06
CA SER A 214 -19.02 14.24 10.37
C SER A 214 -19.29 12.79 10.79
N LEU A 215 -19.78 11.96 9.86
CA LEU A 215 -19.98 10.53 10.11
C LEU A 215 -18.67 9.80 10.38
N ARG A 216 -17.61 10.13 9.63
CA ARG A 216 -16.28 9.54 9.79
C ARG A 216 -15.66 9.87 11.15
N GLU A 217 -15.73 11.13 11.59
CA GLU A 217 -15.14 11.54 12.87
C GLU A 217 -15.92 11.01 14.08
N ASN A 218 -17.24 10.81 13.95
CA ASN A 218 -18.12 10.33 15.02
C ASN A 218 -18.42 8.83 14.96
N ALA A 219 -17.85 8.10 14.00
CA ALA A 219 -18.07 6.65 13.88
C ALA A 219 -17.56 5.93 15.14
N PRO A 220 -18.33 4.98 15.70
CA PRO A 220 -17.87 4.20 16.83
C PRO A 220 -16.63 3.38 16.43
N VAL A 221 -15.62 3.35 17.30
CA VAL A 221 -14.45 2.50 17.09
C VAL A 221 -14.91 1.05 17.22
N GLY A 222 -14.77 0.28 16.14
CA GLY A 222 -15.09 -1.15 16.12
C GLY A 222 -14.26 -1.95 17.13
N MET A 223 -14.61 -3.22 17.36
CA MET A 223 -13.81 -4.09 18.22
C MET A 223 -12.37 -4.23 17.67
N PRO A 224 -11.36 -4.32 18.54
CA PRO A 224 -10.00 -4.56 18.09
C PRO A 224 -9.91 -5.90 17.34
N PRO A 225 -9.04 -5.99 16.32
CA PRO A 225 -8.80 -7.24 15.62
C PRO A 225 -8.20 -8.28 16.58
N PRO A 226 -8.39 -9.59 16.32
CA PRO A 226 -7.68 -10.60 17.07
C PRO A 226 -6.18 -10.49 16.84
N HIS A 227 -5.41 -10.97 17.82
CA HIS A 227 -3.96 -11.03 17.70
C HIS A 227 -3.54 -11.97 16.58
N ARG A 228 -2.42 -11.64 15.92
CA ARG A 228 -1.83 -12.45 14.87
C ARG A 228 -1.18 -13.70 15.48
N ASP A 229 -1.44 -14.85 14.90
CA ASP A 229 -0.92 -16.13 15.37
C ASP A 229 0.48 -16.42 14.80
N TRP A 230 1.31 -17.08 15.59
CA TRP A 230 2.60 -17.59 15.14
C TRP A 230 2.42 -18.90 14.38
N ILE A 231 3.07 -18.98 13.21
CA ILE A 231 3.12 -20.18 12.37
C ILE A 231 4.51 -20.79 12.55
N THR A 232 4.58 -21.97 13.18
CA THR A 232 5.84 -22.72 13.32
C THR A 232 6.07 -23.57 12.08
N ILE A 233 7.27 -23.49 11.52
CA ILE A 233 7.69 -24.33 10.41
C ILE A 233 8.29 -25.60 11.02
N GLU A 234 7.59 -26.72 10.90
CA GLU A 234 8.06 -28.01 11.40
C GLU A 234 9.32 -28.43 10.65
N ASN A 235 10.44 -28.41 11.37
CA ASN A 235 11.74 -28.88 10.91
C ASN A 235 12.40 -29.61 12.09
N ASP A 236 12.93 -30.82 11.84
CA ASP A 236 13.64 -31.62 12.84
C ASP A 236 15.03 -31.03 13.11
N TYR A 237 15.09 -29.95 13.90
CA TYR A 237 16.36 -29.40 14.37
C TYR A 237 16.76 -30.01 15.71
N PRO A 238 18.03 -30.41 15.90
CA PRO A 238 18.52 -30.81 17.21
C PRO A 238 18.42 -29.62 18.18
N GLU A 239 17.67 -29.79 19.28
CA GLU A 239 17.27 -28.71 20.21
C GLU A 239 18.42 -27.93 20.88
N ASN A 240 19.69 -28.36 20.75
CA ASN A 240 20.72 -28.03 21.74
C ASN A 240 21.88 -27.10 21.34
N GLU A 241 22.06 -26.61 20.11
CA GLU A 241 23.27 -25.79 19.81
C GLU A 241 23.11 -24.62 18.81
N THR A 242 21.90 -24.28 18.34
CA THR A 242 21.73 -23.20 17.34
C THR A 242 21.31 -21.87 17.97
N GLU A 243 22.03 -20.80 17.66
CA GLU A 243 21.68 -19.42 18.01
C GLU A 243 20.31 -19.04 17.41
N LYS A 244 19.43 -18.44 18.21
CA LYS A 244 18.10 -18.00 17.78
C LYS A 244 17.94 -16.51 18.04
N PHE A 245 17.41 -15.81 17.05
CA PHE A 245 17.05 -14.40 17.18
C PHE A 245 15.82 -14.09 16.31
N THR A 246 15.16 -12.98 16.61
CA THR A 246 13.94 -12.53 15.91
C THR A 246 14.19 -11.23 15.17
N VAL A 247 13.55 -11.09 14.00
CA VAL A 247 13.68 -9.92 13.13
C VAL A 247 12.30 -9.35 12.83
N LEU A 248 12.15 -8.04 12.98
CA LEU A 248 10.96 -7.27 12.60
C LEU A 248 11.34 -6.30 11.48
N SER A 249 10.58 -6.29 10.38
CA SER A 249 10.64 -5.25 9.35
C SER A 249 9.29 -4.54 9.31
N TYR A 250 9.28 -3.21 9.39
CA TYR A 250 8.03 -2.45 9.46
C TYR A 250 8.15 -1.04 8.87
N ASN A 251 7.37 -0.77 7.82
CA ASN A 251 7.13 0.59 7.34
C ASN A 251 6.08 1.25 8.24
N ILE A 252 6.46 2.32 8.96
CA ILE A 252 5.62 2.92 10.01
C ILE A 252 4.73 4.09 9.53
N LEU A 253 4.74 4.39 8.22
CA LEU A 253 4.05 5.52 7.60
C LEU A 253 4.39 6.87 8.28
N CYS A 254 5.26 7.65 7.65
CA CYS A 254 5.64 8.95 8.20
C CYS A 254 4.45 9.92 8.26
N ARG A 255 4.52 10.90 9.16
CA ARG A 255 3.45 11.89 9.33
C ARG A 255 3.22 12.71 8.06
N LYS A 256 4.27 12.96 7.29
CA LYS A 256 4.19 13.71 6.02
C LYS A 256 3.30 13.03 4.98
N TYR A 257 3.28 11.69 4.93
CA TYR A 257 2.47 10.94 3.96
C TYR A 257 1.09 10.56 4.50
N ALA A 258 0.92 10.50 5.83
CA ALA A 258 -0.35 10.28 6.52
C ALA A 258 -1.35 11.46 6.40
N THR A 259 -1.78 11.77 5.17
CA THR A 259 -2.69 12.89 4.88
C THR A 259 -4.12 12.41 4.67
N PRO A 260 -5.14 13.19 5.07
CA PRO A 260 -6.54 12.89 4.76
C PRO A 260 -6.89 12.86 3.27
N GLN A 261 -5.98 13.35 2.39
CA GLN A 261 -6.15 13.28 0.94
C GLN A 261 -5.91 11.87 0.40
N ILE A 262 -4.89 11.19 0.93
CA ILE A 262 -4.55 9.80 0.57
C ILE A 262 -5.45 8.84 1.34
N TYR A 263 -5.58 9.06 2.65
CA TYR A 263 -6.30 8.19 3.58
C TYR A 263 -7.66 8.78 3.98
N GLY A 264 -8.44 9.22 2.98
CA GLY A 264 -9.72 9.89 3.21
C GLY A 264 -10.79 9.02 3.90
N TYR A 265 -10.61 7.71 3.94
CA TYR A 265 -11.48 6.78 4.66
C TYR A 265 -11.21 6.73 6.17
N THR A 266 -10.06 7.26 6.63
CA THR A 266 -9.64 7.17 8.02
C THR A 266 -10.01 8.44 8.79
N PRO A 267 -10.55 8.34 10.01
CA PRO A 267 -10.82 9.50 10.85
C PRO A 267 -9.57 10.34 11.11
N SER A 268 -9.73 11.66 11.19
CA SER A 268 -8.60 12.58 11.33
C SER A 268 -7.83 12.34 12.62
N TRP A 269 -8.53 12.02 13.71
CA TRP A 269 -7.91 11.69 15.00
C TRP A 269 -7.03 10.44 14.92
N ALA A 270 -7.46 9.41 14.17
CA ALA A 270 -6.72 8.16 13.99
C ALA A 270 -5.48 8.35 13.09
N LEU A 271 -5.51 9.32 12.18
CA LEU A 271 -4.35 9.68 11.34
C LEU A 271 -3.31 10.52 12.09
N THR A 272 -3.68 11.17 13.20
CA THR A 272 -2.73 12.01 13.94
C THR A 272 -1.54 11.20 14.42
N TRP A 273 -0.35 11.80 14.30
CA TRP A 273 0.88 11.14 14.74
C TRP A 273 0.85 10.78 16.22
N ASP A 274 0.26 11.62 17.07
CA ASP A 274 0.18 11.36 18.50
C ASP A 274 -0.61 10.09 18.84
N TYR A 275 -1.65 9.79 18.06
CA TYR A 275 -2.40 8.55 18.21
C TYR A 275 -1.63 7.35 17.61
N ARG A 276 -1.16 7.47 16.36
CA ARG A 276 -0.48 6.37 15.65
C ARG A 276 0.81 5.94 16.34
N LYS A 277 1.61 6.88 16.84
CA LYS A 277 2.91 6.59 17.47
C LYS A 277 2.76 5.68 18.69
N GLU A 278 1.70 5.83 19.48
CA GLU A 278 1.47 5.00 20.67
C GLU A 278 1.21 3.55 20.27
N LEU A 279 0.41 3.34 19.22
CA LEU A 279 0.15 2.01 18.66
C LEU A 279 1.42 1.40 18.04
N ILE A 280 2.18 2.17 17.25
CA ILE A 280 3.44 1.72 16.63
C ILE A 280 4.44 1.28 17.70
N LEU A 281 4.62 2.09 18.74
CA LEU A 281 5.54 1.76 19.84
C LEU A 281 5.06 0.54 20.63
N SER A 282 3.76 0.45 20.90
CA SER A 282 3.17 -0.72 21.57
C SER A 282 3.35 -1.99 20.75
N GLU A 283 3.28 -1.93 19.42
CA GLU A 283 3.49 -3.06 18.53
C GLU A 283 4.96 -3.51 18.53
N ILE A 284 5.90 -2.57 18.35
CA ILE A 284 7.35 -2.87 18.35
C ILE A 284 7.79 -3.46 19.70
N LEU A 285 7.36 -2.85 20.81
CA LEU A 285 7.69 -3.33 22.16
C LEU A 285 6.98 -4.64 22.51
N GLY A 286 5.74 -4.83 22.04
CA GLY A 286 4.96 -6.04 22.28
C GLY A 286 5.58 -7.28 21.64
N TRP A 287 6.07 -7.16 20.40
CA TRP A 287 6.76 -8.27 19.72
C TRP A 287 8.16 -8.54 20.27
N ASN A 288 8.82 -7.52 20.82
CA ASN A 288 10.13 -7.63 21.47
C ASN A 288 11.18 -8.34 20.59
N ALA A 289 11.22 -7.99 19.30
CA ALA A 289 12.14 -8.59 18.34
C ALA A 289 13.60 -8.21 18.62
N ASP A 290 14.55 -9.11 18.38
CA ASP A 290 15.96 -8.81 18.68
C ASP A 290 16.58 -7.77 17.73
N ILE A 291 16.15 -7.76 16.48
CA ILE A 291 16.54 -6.80 15.44
C ILE A 291 15.26 -6.20 14.84
N VAL A 292 15.21 -4.87 14.74
CA VAL A 292 14.05 -4.13 14.20
C VAL A 292 14.52 -3.19 13.09
N CYS A 293 14.03 -3.41 11.88
CA CYS A 293 14.25 -2.58 10.71
C CYS A 293 13.00 -1.75 10.44
N LEU A 294 13.09 -0.43 10.62
CA LEU A 294 11.98 0.49 10.35
C LEU A 294 12.25 1.30 9.09
N GLN A 295 11.22 1.50 8.28
CA GLN A 295 11.19 2.41 7.14
C GLN A 295 10.26 3.58 7.45
N GLU A 296 10.47 4.72 6.79
CA GLU A 296 9.69 5.96 6.97
C GLU A 296 9.78 6.60 8.37
N VAL A 297 10.93 6.44 9.01
CA VAL A 297 11.17 7.08 10.31
C VAL A 297 11.58 8.54 10.10
N GLU A 298 10.84 9.49 10.65
CA GLU A 298 11.22 10.92 10.63
C GLU A 298 12.39 11.20 11.58
N MET A 299 13.35 12.02 11.14
CA MET A 299 14.56 12.33 11.93
C MET A 299 14.25 12.90 13.32
N GLY A 300 13.35 13.89 13.42
CA GLY A 300 12.98 14.47 14.70
C GLY A 300 12.28 13.47 15.62
N GLN A 301 11.47 12.55 15.06
CA GLN A 301 10.78 11.53 15.84
C GLN A 301 11.73 10.43 16.33
N TYR A 302 12.75 10.09 15.54
CA TYR A 302 13.82 9.19 15.95
C TYR A 302 14.59 9.76 17.16
N GLU A 303 15.04 11.02 17.06
CA GLU A 303 15.83 11.67 18.11
C GLU A 303 15.03 11.87 19.40
N ASP A 304 13.79 12.34 19.29
CA ASP A 304 13.04 12.83 20.46
C ASP A 304 12.18 11.74 21.15
N ILE A 305 11.70 10.73 20.40
CA ILE A 305 10.67 9.81 20.91
C ILE A 305 11.04 8.35 20.68
N ILE A 306 11.17 7.91 19.42
CA ILE A 306 11.29 6.50 19.07
C ILE A 306 12.62 5.94 19.61
N GLY A 307 13.73 6.66 19.38
CA GLY A 307 15.05 6.25 19.86
C GLY A 307 15.13 6.22 21.38
N GLU A 308 14.65 7.26 22.07
CA GLU A 308 14.65 7.31 23.54
C GLU A 308 13.75 6.24 24.16
N THR A 309 12.54 6.05 23.63
CA THR A 309 11.58 5.06 24.15
C THR A 309 12.11 3.64 23.99
N LEU A 310 12.63 3.29 22.80
CA LEU A 310 13.18 1.97 22.54
C LEU A 310 14.45 1.72 23.36
N LYS A 311 15.26 2.74 23.61
CA LYS A 311 16.44 2.62 24.48
C LYS A 311 16.07 2.40 25.94
N HIS A 312 15.14 3.18 26.48
CA HIS A 312 14.77 3.12 27.90
C HIS A 312 13.86 1.96 28.27
N GLN A 313 12.86 1.64 27.44
CA GLN A 313 11.88 0.60 27.72
C GLN A 313 12.24 -0.74 27.08
N GLY A 314 12.84 -0.71 25.89
CA GLY A 314 13.15 -1.90 25.11
C GLY A 314 14.60 -2.36 25.16
N ASN A 315 15.51 -1.59 25.79
CA ASN A 315 16.96 -1.85 25.78
C ASN A 315 17.53 -2.07 24.37
N TYR A 316 17.09 -1.25 23.43
CA TYR A 316 17.62 -1.21 22.08
C TYR A 316 18.69 -0.14 21.94
N ASP A 317 19.70 -0.44 21.14
CA ASP A 317 20.54 0.59 20.51
C ASP A 317 20.19 0.65 19.02
N GLY A 318 20.47 1.77 18.36
CA GLY A 318 19.94 2.04 17.04
C GLY A 318 20.81 2.93 16.17
N VAL A 319 20.73 2.69 14.86
CA VAL A 319 21.35 3.51 13.83
C VAL A 319 20.25 4.03 12.92
N PHE A 320 20.27 5.33 12.63
CA PHE A 320 19.30 5.98 11.76
C PHE A 320 19.99 6.88 10.75
N PHE A 321 19.48 6.85 9.51
CA PHE A 321 19.87 7.80 8.47
C PHE A 321 18.64 8.35 7.75
N PRO A 322 18.53 9.68 7.61
CA PRO A 322 17.49 10.30 6.79
C PRO A 322 17.84 10.19 5.29
N LYS A 323 16.84 10.31 4.42
CA LYS A 323 17.04 10.38 2.96
C LYS A 323 17.99 11.52 2.56
N SER A 324 18.72 11.37 1.45
CA SER A 324 19.83 12.25 1.07
C SER A 324 19.45 13.73 0.93
N ARG A 325 18.17 14.04 0.65
CA ARG A 325 17.64 15.41 0.60
C ARG A 325 17.83 16.22 1.88
N ALA A 326 17.92 15.56 3.04
CA ALA A 326 18.13 16.23 4.33
C ALA A 326 19.41 17.10 4.36
N LYS A 327 20.44 16.75 3.56
CA LYS A 327 21.72 17.47 3.51
C LYS A 327 21.60 18.90 2.94
N THR A 328 20.67 19.14 2.02
CA THR A 328 20.52 20.44 1.34
C THR A 328 19.42 21.32 1.93
N MET A 329 18.67 20.81 2.90
CA MET A 329 17.54 21.52 3.52
C MET A 329 17.95 22.26 4.80
N SER A 330 17.10 23.22 5.20
CA SER A 330 17.22 23.92 6.47
C SER A 330 17.03 22.96 7.66
N GLU A 331 17.53 23.32 8.84
CA GLU A 331 17.49 22.46 10.03
C GLU A 331 16.07 22.04 10.44
N LYS A 332 15.08 22.96 10.32
CA LYS A 332 13.68 22.66 10.64
C LYS A 332 13.07 21.65 9.67
N GLU A 333 13.34 21.80 8.39
CA GLU A 333 12.80 20.90 7.37
C GLU A 333 13.48 19.53 7.41
N ARG A 334 14.78 19.51 7.75
CA ARG A 334 15.57 18.28 7.93
C ARG A 334 14.94 17.35 8.97
N ARG A 335 14.39 17.88 10.06
CA ARG A 335 13.74 17.08 11.12
C ARG A 335 12.50 16.30 10.64
N VAL A 336 11.86 16.74 9.56
CA VAL A 336 10.66 16.10 8.97
C VAL A 336 11.05 15.15 7.83
N VAL A 337 12.33 15.05 7.49
CA VAL A 337 12.79 14.09 6.49
C VAL A 337 12.79 12.70 7.10
N ASP A 338 12.12 11.80 6.39
CA ASP A 338 12.02 10.37 6.66
C ASP A 338 13.29 9.62 6.21
N GLY A 339 13.47 8.44 6.78
CA GLY A 339 14.66 7.60 6.58
C GLY A 339 14.45 6.15 7.01
N CYS A 340 15.55 5.43 7.13
CA CYS A 340 15.58 4.05 7.60
C CYS A 340 16.30 3.98 8.95
N ALA A 341 15.75 3.20 9.89
CA ALA A 341 16.36 2.93 11.18
C ALA A 341 16.56 1.42 11.37
N THR A 342 17.69 1.03 11.94
CA THR A 342 17.94 -0.35 12.38
C THR A 342 18.25 -0.34 13.86
N PHE A 343 17.38 -0.97 14.64
CA PHE A 343 17.56 -1.18 16.08
C PHE A 343 17.95 -2.62 16.36
N TYR A 344 18.71 -2.83 17.42
CA TYR A 344 19.13 -4.15 17.88
C TYR A 344 19.21 -4.18 19.41
N LYS A 345 18.93 -5.33 20.01
CA LYS A 345 19.02 -5.51 21.46
C LYS A 345 20.45 -5.32 21.94
N ALA A 346 20.65 -4.31 22.79
CA ALA A 346 21.96 -3.99 23.34
C ALA A 346 22.51 -5.13 24.23
N ASP A 347 21.65 -6.01 24.77
CA ASP A 347 22.10 -7.16 25.57
C ASP A 347 22.69 -8.30 24.72
N LYS A 348 22.20 -8.49 23.48
CA LYS A 348 22.61 -9.61 22.62
C LYS A 348 23.66 -9.22 21.59
N PHE A 349 23.52 -8.05 20.99
CA PHE A 349 24.34 -7.62 19.86
C PHE A 349 25.20 -6.40 20.21
N ASN A 350 26.35 -6.32 19.55
CA ASN A 350 27.21 -5.16 19.52
C ASN A 350 27.35 -4.67 18.08
N LEU A 351 27.25 -3.37 17.85
CA LEU A 351 27.46 -2.78 16.53
C LEU A 351 28.95 -2.64 16.25
N ILE A 352 29.40 -3.21 15.13
CA ILE A 352 30.79 -3.11 14.69
C ILE A 352 30.97 -1.91 13.76
N GLU A 353 30.19 -1.88 12.68
CA GLU A 353 30.25 -0.84 11.67
C GLU A 353 28.88 -0.69 11.00
N TYR A 354 28.60 0.51 10.52
CA TYR A 354 27.45 0.81 9.68
C TYR A 354 27.93 1.45 8.37
N HIS A 355 27.18 1.25 7.30
CA HIS A 355 27.41 1.87 6.00
C HIS A 355 26.09 2.41 5.45
N LEU A 356 26.10 3.68 5.06
CA LEU A 356 24.99 4.33 4.38
C LEU A 356 25.19 4.24 2.87
N LEU A 357 24.25 3.58 2.19
CA LEU A 357 24.18 3.56 0.74
C LEU A 357 23.19 4.63 0.27
N GLU A 358 23.72 5.67 -0.37
CA GLU A 358 22.92 6.65 -1.12
C GLU A 358 22.92 6.26 -2.60
N TYR A 359 21.78 5.79 -3.11
CA TYR A 359 21.70 5.25 -4.49
C TYR A 359 22.11 6.30 -5.53
N ASN A 360 21.71 7.55 -5.37
CA ASN A 360 22.10 8.64 -6.26
C ASN A 360 23.63 8.88 -6.29
N HIS A 361 24.29 8.87 -5.13
CA HIS A 361 25.72 9.09 -5.05
C HIS A 361 26.53 7.89 -5.54
N ASN A 362 26.09 6.68 -5.21
CA ASN A 362 26.73 5.45 -5.68
C ASN A 362 26.65 5.35 -7.22
N ALA A 363 25.53 5.77 -7.82
CA ALA A 363 25.38 5.81 -9.27
C ALA A 363 26.40 6.78 -9.93
N LEU A 364 26.70 7.91 -9.29
CA LEU A 364 27.71 8.87 -9.74
C LEU A 364 29.15 8.36 -9.60
N GLN A 365 29.44 7.45 -8.67
CA GLN A 365 30.78 6.91 -8.50
C GLN A 365 31.13 5.88 -9.59
N ARG A 366 30.12 5.22 -10.18
CA ARG A 366 30.32 4.21 -11.23
C ARG A 366 30.63 4.87 -12.59
N PRO A 367 31.81 4.63 -13.18
CA PRO A 367 32.18 5.23 -14.46
C PRO A 367 31.30 4.73 -15.62
N ASP A 368 30.83 3.49 -15.56
CA ASP A 368 29.98 2.88 -16.60
C ASP A 368 28.59 3.53 -16.64
N PHE A 369 28.12 4.01 -15.49
CA PHE A 369 26.81 4.61 -15.33
C PHE A 369 26.76 6.08 -15.76
N LYS A 370 27.90 6.77 -15.74
CA LYS A 370 28.02 8.16 -16.23
C LYS A 370 27.73 8.33 -17.71
N LYS A 371 27.80 7.25 -18.49
CA LYS A 371 27.60 7.29 -19.95
C LYS A 371 26.14 7.13 -20.35
N SER A 372 25.26 6.70 -19.45
CA SER A 372 23.85 6.50 -19.76
C SER A 372 23.01 7.70 -19.30
N ASP A 373 22.24 8.25 -20.23
CA ASP A 373 21.28 9.33 -19.97
C ASP A 373 20.13 8.86 -19.05
N ASP A 374 19.74 7.58 -19.13
CA ASP A 374 18.64 7.02 -18.33
C ASP A 374 18.97 7.01 -16.84
N ILE A 375 20.23 6.79 -16.48
CA ILE A 375 20.69 6.83 -15.09
C ILE A 375 20.58 8.24 -14.52
N TYR A 376 21.01 9.24 -15.29
CA TYR A 376 20.96 10.64 -14.87
C TYR A 376 19.51 11.12 -14.68
N ASN A 377 18.63 10.79 -15.62
CA ASN A 377 17.26 11.28 -15.61
C ASN A 377 16.37 10.51 -14.61
N ARG A 378 16.51 9.18 -14.54
CA ARG A 378 15.56 8.31 -13.83
C ARG A 378 16.04 7.92 -12.43
N VAL A 379 17.31 7.50 -12.29
CA VAL A 379 17.87 6.95 -11.04
C VAL A 379 18.46 8.04 -10.15
N MET A 380 19.27 8.96 -10.71
CA MET A 380 19.99 9.98 -9.94
C MET A 380 19.05 11.02 -9.30
N THR A 381 17.87 11.23 -9.89
CA THR A 381 16.85 12.14 -9.35
C THR A 381 16.13 11.60 -8.11
N LYS A 382 16.38 10.34 -7.74
CA LYS A 382 15.76 9.67 -6.59
C LYS A 382 16.71 9.66 -5.40
N ASP A 383 16.18 10.02 -4.23
CA ASP A 383 16.93 10.20 -2.98
C ASP A 383 16.74 9.04 -2.00
N ASN A 384 16.33 7.87 -2.50
CA ASN A 384 16.24 6.63 -1.74
C ASN A 384 17.60 6.26 -1.14
N ILE A 385 17.55 5.52 -0.02
CA ILE A 385 18.73 5.09 0.72
C ILE A 385 18.58 3.64 1.18
N ALA A 386 19.70 3.03 1.54
CA ALA A 386 19.74 1.83 2.35
C ALA A 386 20.80 1.95 3.46
N VAL A 387 20.54 1.32 4.59
CA VAL A 387 21.42 1.30 5.76
C VAL A 387 21.86 -0.13 5.99
N MET A 388 23.16 -0.36 5.96
CA MET A 388 23.76 -1.66 6.24
C MET A 388 24.49 -1.61 7.58
N THR A 389 24.32 -2.62 8.41
CA THR A 389 24.90 -2.70 9.75
C THR A 389 25.47 -4.09 9.98
N ILE A 390 26.67 -4.16 10.55
CA ILE A 390 27.28 -5.42 10.98
C ILE A 390 27.15 -5.51 12.49
N LEU A 391 26.38 -6.51 12.92
CA LEU A 391 26.11 -6.81 14.32
C LEU A 391 26.93 -8.03 14.72
N GLU A 392 27.55 -7.99 15.90
CA GLU A 392 28.29 -9.11 16.48
C GLU A 392 27.56 -9.58 17.73
N ASN A 393 27.24 -10.88 17.80
CA ASN A 393 26.65 -11.46 18.99
C ASN A 393 27.68 -11.50 20.13
N LYS A 394 27.30 -11.08 21.33
CA LYS A 394 28.20 -10.99 22.49
C LYS A 394 28.64 -12.33 23.07
N GLU A 395 27.86 -13.39 22.88
CA GLU A 395 28.14 -14.73 23.41
C GLU A 395 28.93 -15.60 22.43
N THR A 396 28.51 -15.61 21.16
CA THR A 396 29.08 -16.45 20.10
C THR A 396 30.19 -15.76 19.30
N LEU A 397 30.23 -14.42 19.34
CA LEU A 397 31.07 -13.57 18.48
C LEU A 397 30.78 -13.76 16.98
N ALA A 398 29.65 -14.39 16.64
CA ALA A 398 29.19 -14.49 15.27
C ALA A 398 28.71 -13.13 14.77
N ARG A 399 28.97 -12.85 13.49
CA ARG A 399 28.58 -11.60 12.84
C ARG A 399 27.38 -11.84 11.94
N VAL A 400 26.45 -10.90 11.99
CA VAL A 400 25.26 -10.85 11.15
C VAL A 400 25.25 -9.51 10.44
N LEU A 401 25.16 -9.55 9.11
CA LEU A 401 24.97 -8.37 8.28
C LEU A 401 23.47 -8.12 8.13
N VAL A 402 23.01 -6.95 8.57
CA VAL A 402 21.62 -6.53 8.44
C VAL A 402 21.56 -5.32 7.53
N ALA A 403 20.88 -5.45 6.40
CA ALA A 403 20.57 -4.38 5.48
C ALA A 403 19.10 -3.96 5.62
N ASN A 404 18.82 -2.67 5.68
CA ASN A 404 17.49 -2.09 5.69
C ASN A 404 17.37 -1.10 4.51
N SER A 405 16.43 -1.30 3.60
CA SER A 405 16.25 -0.47 2.40
C SER A 405 14.82 0.03 2.24
N HIS A 406 14.67 1.23 1.68
CA HIS A 406 13.39 1.75 1.19
C HIS A 406 13.56 2.20 -0.27
N ILE A 407 13.11 1.34 -1.18
CA ILE A 407 13.23 1.46 -2.64
C ILE A 407 12.20 2.46 -3.19
N HIS A 408 12.40 2.95 -4.42
CA HIS A 408 11.46 3.87 -5.05
C HIS A 408 10.04 3.28 -5.19
N TRP A 409 9.01 4.08 -4.94
CA TRP A 409 7.62 3.60 -4.85
C TRP A 409 6.90 3.48 -6.20
N ASP A 410 7.18 4.38 -7.16
CA ASP A 410 6.37 4.52 -8.38
C ASP A 410 6.35 3.21 -9.22
N PRO A 411 5.17 2.63 -9.50
CA PRO A 411 5.03 1.41 -10.30
C PRO A 411 5.61 1.51 -11.72
N LEU A 412 5.64 2.71 -12.32
CA LEU A 412 6.15 2.92 -13.68
C LEU A 412 7.69 2.84 -13.77
N PHE A 413 8.37 2.80 -12.64
CA PHE A 413 9.83 2.83 -12.54
C PHE A 413 10.39 1.49 -12.04
N ALA A 414 9.87 0.36 -12.55
CA ALA A 414 10.37 -0.98 -12.24
C ALA A 414 11.89 -1.12 -12.52
N ASP A 415 12.35 -0.49 -13.59
CA ASP A 415 13.76 -0.36 -13.95
C ASP A 415 14.61 0.28 -12.85
N VAL A 416 14.16 1.40 -12.28
CA VAL A 416 14.88 2.08 -11.20
C VAL A 416 14.92 1.21 -9.95
N LYS A 417 13.84 0.50 -9.62
CA LYS A 417 13.79 -0.42 -8.48
C LYS A 417 14.81 -1.54 -8.64
N LEU A 418 14.88 -2.15 -9.82
CA LEU A 418 15.84 -3.22 -10.14
C LEU A 418 17.29 -2.72 -10.08
N VAL A 419 17.57 -1.54 -10.63
CA VAL A 419 18.92 -0.93 -10.59
C VAL A 419 19.32 -0.59 -9.15
N GLN A 420 18.42 -0.03 -8.34
CA GLN A 420 18.68 0.26 -6.92
C GLN A 420 19.03 -1.03 -6.16
N VAL A 421 18.27 -2.11 -6.36
CA VAL A 421 18.57 -3.40 -5.70
C VAL A 421 19.88 -4.01 -6.22
N GLY A 422 20.17 -3.91 -7.51
CA GLY A 422 21.48 -4.31 -8.05
C GLY A 422 22.63 -3.56 -7.37
N MET A 423 22.49 -2.24 -7.19
CA MET A 423 23.48 -1.42 -6.48
C MET A 423 23.60 -1.78 -5.00
N LEU A 424 22.49 -2.10 -4.33
CA LEU A 424 22.47 -2.58 -2.95
C LEU A 424 23.32 -3.84 -2.82
N MET A 425 23.11 -4.84 -3.68
CA MET A 425 23.84 -6.11 -3.63
C MET A 425 25.35 -5.92 -3.86
N ASP A 426 25.74 -5.10 -4.84
CA ASP A 426 27.15 -4.84 -5.15
C ASP A 426 27.87 -4.09 -4.01
N ASP A 427 27.21 -3.11 -3.39
CA ASP A 427 27.81 -2.36 -2.27
C ASP A 427 27.84 -3.20 -0.99
N MET A 428 26.84 -4.05 -0.79
CA MET A 428 26.78 -5.00 0.31
C MET A 428 27.94 -6.00 0.21
N GLU A 429 28.27 -6.51 -0.98
CA GLU A 429 29.42 -7.41 -1.16
C GLU A 429 30.75 -6.73 -0.82
N LYS A 430 30.93 -5.47 -1.27
CA LYS A 430 32.11 -4.66 -0.92
C LYS A 430 32.18 -4.36 0.57
N PHE A 431 31.06 -4.15 1.22
CA PHE A 431 31.01 -3.91 2.66
C PHE A 431 31.33 -5.18 3.44
N ALA A 432 30.67 -6.29 3.12
CA ALA A 432 30.90 -7.60 3.72
C ALA A 432 32.35 -8.08 3.61
N SER A 433 32.97 -7.92 2.42
CA SER A 433 34.34 -8.38 2.17
C SER A 433 35.39 -7.75 3.10
N LYS A 434 35.14 -6.54 3.63
CA LYS A 434 36.02 -5.87 4.60
C LYS A 434 35.99 -6.53 5.98
N HIS A 435 34.92 -7.26 6.31
CA HIS A 435 34.64 -7.78 7.65
C HIS A 435 34.65 -9.31 7.77
N LEU A 436 35.10 -10.02 6.72
CA LEU A 436 35.20 -11.48 6.70
C LEU A 436 36.15 -12.06 7.76
N LYS A 437 37.13 -11.26 8.20
CA LYS A 437 38.05 -11.61 9.29
C LYS A 437 37.65 -10.88 10.57
N PRO A 438 37.73 -11.53 11.75
CA PRO A 438 37.59 -10.84 13.01
C PRO A 438 38.63 -9.73 13.11
N CYS A 439 38.19 -8.50 13.44
CA CYS A 439 39.13 -7.42 13.73
C CYS A 439 39.98 -7.87 14.91
N ALA A 440 41.31 -7.81 14.78
CA ALA A 440 42.19 -8.09 15.90
C ALA A 440 41.81 -7.14 17.04
N SER A 441 41.24 -7.66 18.13
CA SER A 441 40.93 -6.84 19.30
C SER A 441 42.18 -6.07 19.67
N THR A 442 42.10 -4.74 19.64
CA THR A 442 43.05 -3.85 20.29
C THR A 442 42.97 -4.13 21.78
N VAL A 443 43.82 -5.06 22.24
CA VAL A 443 44.17 -5.18 23.65
C VAL A 443 44.80 -3.86 24.03
N VAL A 444 44.03 -2.97 24.65
CA VAL A 444 44.60 -1.87 25.42
C VAL A 444 45.30 -2.53 26.61
N THR A 445 46.61 -2.74 26.48
CA THR A 445 47.47 -3.10 27.59
C THR A 445 47.54 -1.93 28.57
N THR A 446 46.59 -1.86 29.50
CA THR A 446 46.85 -1.21 30.78
C THR A 446 47.69 -2.17 31.63
N PRO A 447 48.85 -1.76 32.16
CA PRO A 447 49.62 -2.61 33.06
C PRO A 447 48.89 -2.65 34.42
N SER A 448 48.10 -3.70 34.67
CA SER A 448 47.57 -3.97 36.01
C SER A 448 48.29 -5.17 36.64
N SER A 449 48.79 -4.94 37.85
CA SER A 449 49.33 -5.93 38.75
C SER A 449 48.20 -6.70 39.45
N SER A 450 47.60 -7.70 38.78
CA SER A 450 46.94 -8.86 39.41
C SER A 450 46.60 -9.91 38.35
N PRO A 451 46.71 -11.22 38.65
CA PRO A 451 46.48 -12.25 37.64
C PRO A 451 44.97 -12.43 37.38
N PRO A 452 44.50 -12.40 36.12
CA PRO A 452 43.11 -12.69 35.81
C PRO A 452 42.88 -14.20 35.66
N SER A 453 41.83 -14.69 36.30
CA SER A 453 41.24 -16.02 36.08
C SER A 453 40.60 -16.08 34.69
N SER A 454 41.12 -16.98 33.85
CA SER A 454 40.48 -17.68 32.73
C SER A 454 39.29 -16.99 32.02
N ARG A 455 39.52 -15.88 31.32
CA ARG A 455 38.74 -15.57 30.10
C ARG A 455 39.39 -16.33 28.95
N GLN A 456 38.77 -17.44 28.53
CA GLN A 456 39.18 -18.13 27.31
C GLN A 456 39.12 -17.12 26.15
N ASN A 457 40.23 -16.97 25.43
CA ASN A 457 40.30 -16.23 24.17
C ASN A 457 39.43 -16.95 23.12
N LYS A 458 38.10 -16.76 23.16
CA LYS A 458 37.23 -17.14 22.05
C LYS A 458 37.56 -16.23 20.87
N LYS A 459 38.18 -16.77 19.82
CA LYS A 459 38.27 -16.09 18.52
C LYS A 459 36.94 -16.32 17.80
N GLY A 460 36.30 -15.25 17.31
CA GLY A 460 35.07 -15.36 16.53
C GLY A 460 35.28 -16.16 15.22
N PRO A 461 34.19 -16.64 14.59
CA PRO A 461 34.25 -17.36 13.34
C PRO A 461 34.91 -16.54 12.24
N VAL A 462 35.69 -17.20 11.39
CA VAL A 462 36.29 -16.60 10.18
C VAL A 462 35.45 -17.04 8.99
N TYR A 463 34.97 -16.07 8.22
CA TYR A 463 34.17 -16.34 7.02
C TYR A 463 35.11 -16.46 5.82
N ALA A 464 34.95 -17.52 5.02
CA ALA A 464 35.79 -17.74 3.85
C ALA A 464 35.37 -16.84 2.68
N SER A 465 34.07 -16.59 2.55
CA SER A 465 33.48 -15.73 1.53
C SER A 465 32.34 -14.88 2.11
N THR A 466 31.92 -13.86 1.36
CA THR A 466 30.73 -13.05 1.67
C THR A 466 29.46 -13.90 1.76
N ALA A 467 29.38 -15.00 1.01
CA ALA A 467 28.24 -15.90 1.05
C ALA A 467 28.14 -16.70 2.35
N ASP A 468 29.26 -16.94 3.04
CA ASP A 468 29.27 -17.68 4.30
C ASP A 468 28.89 -16.81 5.51
N MET A 469 28.78 -15.49 5.31
CA MET A 469 28.39 -14.57 6.37
C MET A 469 26.85 -14.50 6.47
N PRO A 470 26.28 -14.76 7.66
CA PRO A 470 24.86 -14.62 7.90
C PRO A 470 24.37 -13.22 7.51
N THR A 471 23.47 -13.15 6.54
CA THR A 471 22.98 -11.90 5.95
C THR A 471 21.47 -11.86 5.98
N ILE A 472 20.93 -10.72 6.42
CA ILE A 472 19.51 -10.42 6.43
C ILE A 472 19.29 -9.11 5.69
N ILE A 473 18.34 -9.10 4.76
CA ILE A 473 17.95 -7.91 4.01
C ILE A 473 16.46 -7.67 4.25
N CYS A 474 16.18 -6.63 5.01
CA CYS A 474 14.85 -6.13 5.29
C CYS A 474 14.57 -4.88 4.47
N GLY A 475 13.30 -4.60 4.19
CA GLY A 475 12.93 -3.35 3.57
C GLY A 475 11.59 -3.36 2.89
N ASP A 476 11.15 -2.14 2.56
CA ASP A 476 10.10 -1.90 1.60
C ASP A 476 10.75 -1.81 0.21
N PHE A 477 10.53 -2.86 -0.59
CA PHE A 477 11.05 -2.94 -1.95
C PHE A 477 10.10 -2.33 -2.97
N ASN A 478 8.87 -1.97 -2.57
CA ASN A 478 7.83 -1.47 -3.45
C ASN A 478 7.65 -2.32 -4.71
N SER A 479 7.87 -3.64 -4.59
CA SER A 479 7.92 -4.57 -5.72
C SER A 479 7.15 -5.85 -5.36
N THR A 480 6.28 -6.29 -6.26
CA THR A 480 5.47 -7.49 -6.07
C THR A 480 6.28 -8.77 -6.31
N PRO A 481 5.80 -9.95 -5.87
CA PRO A 481 6.55 -11.21 -6.01
C PRO A 481 6.90 -11.63 -7.44
N ASP A 482 6.12 -11.17 -8.41
CA ASP A 482 6.31 -11.39 -9.85
C ASP A 482 7.28 -10.40 -10.51
N SER A 483 7.83 -9.45 -9.75
CA SER A 483 8.77 -8.45 -10.26
C SER A 483 10.18 -9.00 -10.48
N GLY A 484 10.93 -8.34 -11.37
CA GLY A 484 12.36 -8.59 -11.56
C GLY A 484 13.19 -8.36 -10.30
N VAL A 485 12.76 -7.51 -9.39
CA VAL A 485 13.47 -7.30 -8.11
C VAL A 485 13.47 -8.58 -7.27
N VAL A 486 12.31 -9.22 -7.11
CA VAL A 486 12.15 -10.44 -6.32
C VAL A 486 12.79 -11.63 -7.05
N GLU A 487 12.67 -11.69 -8.38
CA GLU A 487 13.36 -12.68 -9.20
C GLU A 487 14.89 -12.58 -9.04
N TYR A 488 15.44 -11.36 -9.07
CA TYR A 488 16.87 -11.12 -8.93
C TYR A 488 17.38 -11.60 -7.57
N LEU A 489 16.71 -11.22 -6.47
CA LEU A 489 17.09 -11.62 -5.12
C LEU A 489 16.97 -13.14 -4.91
N SER A 490 15.96 -13.77 -5.50
CA SER A 490 15.71 -15.21 -5.32
C SER A 490 16.62 -16.10 -6.17
N LYS A 491 16.79 -15.76 -7.47
CA LYS A 491 17.55 -16.58 -8.43
C LYS A 491 19.02 -16.22 -8.46
N GLY A 492 19.40 -15.05 -7.94
CA GLY A 492 20.77 -14.55 -7.92
C GLY A 492 21.26 -13.98 -9.25
N ALA A 493 20.46 -14.00 -10.31
CA ALA A 493 20.84 -13.40 -11.60
C ALA A 493 19.62 -13.03 -12.45
N ILE A 494 19.75 -11.92 -13.17
CA ILE A 494 18.81 -11.47 -14.20
C ILE A 494 19.55 -11.16 -15.50
N LYS A 495 18.95 -11.56 -16.62
CA LYS A 495 19.47 -11.33 -17.96
C LYS A 495 19.24 -9.88 -18.41
N GLN A 496 20.07 -9.44 -19.34
CA GLN A 496 20.01 -8.10 -19.95
C GLN A 496 18.66 -7.74 -20.60
N ASP A 497 17.89 -8.72 -21.07
CA ASP A 497 16.64 -8.57 -21.82
C ASP A 497 15.38 -8.67 -20.95
N HIS A 498 15.53 -8.52 -19.64
CA HIS A 498 14.41 -8.59 -18.70
C HIS A 498 13.40 -7.45 -18.92
N ASN A 499 12.10 -7.79 -18.86
CA ASN A 499 11.00 -6.86 -19.12
C ASN A 499 11.06 -5.59 -18.26
N ASP A 500 11.49 -5.72 -17.01
CA ASP A 500 11.59 -4.60 -16.05
C ASP A 500 12.59 -3.51 -16.45
N PHE A 501 13.64 -3.82 -17.23
CA PHE A 501 14.52 -2.78 -17.79
C PHE A 501 13.82 -1.98 -18.90
N GLY A 502 12.80 -2.55 -19.53
CA GLY A 502 12.07 -1.95 -20.63
C GLY A 502 13.00 -1.64 -21.81
N ASN A 503 12.93 -0.41 -22.31
CA ASN A 503 13.78 0.07 -23.41
C ASN A 503 14.96 0.93 -22.91
N HIS A 504 15.25 0.91 -21.62
CA HIS A 504 16.25 1.78 -20.99
C HIS A 504 17.60 1.08 -20.88
N VAL A 505 18.68 1.87 -20.90
CA VAL A 505 20.06 1.35 -20.87
C VAL A 505 20.73 1.71 -19.55
N TYR A 506 21.20 0.72 -18.80
CA TYR A 506 21.84 0.88 -17.48
C TYR A 506 23.30 0.40 -17.47
N GLY A 507 24.06 0.75 -18.50
CA GLY A 507 25.49 0.43 -18.58
C GLY A 507 25.74 -1.09 -18.56
N SER A 508 26.60 -1.55 -17.66
CA SER A 508 26.93 -2.98 -17.51
C SER A 508 25.72 -3.83 -17.13
N TYR A 509 24.76 -3.29 -16.38
CA TYR A 509 23.58 -4.06 -15.94
C TYR A 509 22.70 -4.49 -17.11
N THR A 510 22.59 -3.68 -18.16
CA THR A 510 21.85 -4.02 -19.39
C THR A 510 22.74 -4.59 -20.49
N THR A 511 24.05 -4.68 -20.28
CA THR A 511 24.99 -5.24 -21.28
C THR A 511 25.41 -6.66 -20.92
N ASP A 512 25.65 -6.92 -19.64
CA ASP A 512 26.15 -8.20 -19.14
C ASP A 512 25.09 -8.93 -18.29
N GLY A 513 24.00 -8.23 -17.91
CA GLY A 513 23.05 -8.67 -16.89
C GLY A 513 23.50 -8.28 -15.47
N ILE A 514 22.71 -8.64 -14.47
CA ILE A 514 23.04 -8.44 -13.06
C ILE A 514 23.06 -9.80 -12.37
N SER A 515 24.06 -10.05 -11.51
CA SER A 515 24.17 -11.28 -10.73
C SER A 515 24.81 -11.04 -9.36
N HIS A 516 24.40 -11.80 -8.35
CA HIS A 516 25.01 -11.80 -7.02
C HIS A 516 25.33 -13.23 -6.53
N PRO A 517 26.36 -13.40 -5.68
CA PRO A 517 26.77 -14.72 -5.19
C PRO A 517 25.93 -15.25 -4.01
N LEU A 518 25.09 -14.42 -3.41
CA LEU A 518 24.30 -14.79 -2.23
C LEU A 518 23.15 -15.73 -2.56
N SER A 519 22.96 -16.77 -1.76
CA SER A 519 21.80 -17.66 -1.82
C SER A 519 20.73 -17.13 -0.87
N LEU A 520 19.84 -16.27 -1.37
CA LEU A 520 18.81 -15.64 -0.55
C LEU A 520 17.47 -16.36 -0.69
N LYS A 521 16.73 -16.44 0.42
CA LYS A 521 15.35 -16.90 0.45
C LYS A 521 14.50 -15.91 1.22
N SER A 522 13.30 -15.62 0.72
CA SER A 522 12.32 -14.82 1.46
C SER A 522 11.78 -15.64 2.64
N ALA A 523 11.72 -15.02 3.82
CA ALA A 523 11.19 -15.63 5.04
C ALA A 523 9.81 -16.25 4.83
N TYR A 524 8.93 -15.55 4.11
CA TYR A 524 7.55 -15.95 3.90
C TYR A 524 7.31 -16.83 2.66
N ALA A 525 8.35 -17.10 1.85
CA ALA A 525 8.20 -17.93 0.64
C ALA A 525 7.70 -19.36 0.92
N SER A 526 7.95 -19.89 2.12
CA SER A 526 7.49 -21.25 2.50
C SER A 526 5.98 -21.34 2.77
N LEU A 527 5.27 -20.21 2.91
CA LEU A 527 3.84 -20.14 3.24
C LEU A 527 2.99 -19.68 2.04
N ASP A 528 3.44 -19.93 0.81
CA ASP A 528 2.89 -19.30 -0.41
C ASP A 528 2.86 -17.76 -0.34
N GLU A 529 3.81 -17.19 0.44
CA GLU A 529 3.95 -15.76 0.74
C GLU A 529 2.76 -15.15 1.52
N MET A 530 3.02 -14.09 2.29
CA MET A 530 1.91 -13.39 2.93
C MET A 530 1.10 -12.71 1.83
N PRO A 531 -0.25 -12.84 1.86
CA PRO A 531 -1.06 -12.29 0.79
C PRO A 531 -0.95 -10.75 0.71
N ILE A 532 -0.67 -10.08 1.83
CA ILE A 532 -0.73 -8.61 1.95
C ILE A 532 0.29 -8.13 2.98
N THR A 533 1.15 -7.17 2.60
CA THR A 533 1.96 -6.35 3.53
C THR A 533 1.55 -4.88 3.49
N ASN A 534 0.97 -4.43 2.38
CA ASN A 534 0.38 -3.10 2.21
C ASN A 534 -1.10 -3.24 1.81
N TYR A 535 -2.01 -2.59 2.55
CA TYR A 535 -3.46 -2.72 2.41
C TYR A 535 -4.15 -1.36 2.31
N THR A 536 -4.22 -0.82 1.10
CA THR A 536 -4.98 0.40 0.79
C THR A 536 -6.09 0.13 -0.22
N PRO A 537 -7.08 1.03 -0.34
CA PRO A 537 -8.01 1.10 -1.47
C PRO A 537 -7.41 0.94 -2.86
N GLY A 538 -6.28 1.61 -3.10
CA GLY A 538 -5.67 1.70 -4.42
C GLY A 538 -4.75 0.53 -4.73
N PHE A 539 -4.18 -0.09 -3.71
CA PHE A 539 -3.24 -1.19 -3.85
C PHE A 539 -3.30 -2.15 -2.65
N LYS A 540 -3.32 -3.45 -2.94
CA LYS A 540 -3.30 -4.52 -1.97
C LYS A 540 -2.30 -5.57 -2.45
N GLY A 541 -1.22 -5.77 -1.70
CA GLY A 541 -0.21 -6.75 -2.10
C GLY A 541 1.00 -6.79 -1.16
N MET A 542 1.94 -7.66 -1.49
CA MET A 542 3.21 -7.80 -0.80
C MET A 542 4.27 -6.89 -1.44
N LEU A 543 4.81 -5.97 -0.64
CA LEU A 543 5.88 -5.03 -1.02
C LEU A 543 7.08 -5.12 -0.07
N ASP A 544 6.87 -5.64 1.13
CA ASP A 544 7.85 -5.72 2.20
C ASP A 544 8.39 -7.14 2.31
N TYR A 545 9.70 -7.26 2.41
CA TYR A 545 10.38 -8.56 2.44
C TYR A 545 11.43 -8.61 3.54
N ILE A 546 11.60 -9.82 4.08
CA ILE A 546 12.75 -10.20 4.91
C ILE A 546 13.44 -11.34 4.18
N TRP A 547 14.57 -11.04 3.57
CA TRP A 547 15.45 -12.02 2.93
C TRP A 547 16.51 -12.48 3.91
N TYR A 548 16.82 -13.76 3.89
CA TYR A 548 17.93 -14.32 4.67
C TYR A 548 18.79 -15.22 3.78
N SER A 549 20.06 -15.36 4.14
CA SER A 549 20.99 -16.28 3.50
C SER A 549 20.68 -17.73 3.89
N SER A 550 20.13 -18.50 2.95
CA SER A 550 19.56 -19.85 3.19
C SER A 550 20.61 -20.93 3.45
N ASN A 551 21.89 -20.61 3.28
CA ASN A 551 23.02 -21.49 3.60
C ASN A 551 23.47 -21.34 5.07
N THR A 552 23.08 -20.27 5.76
CA THR A 552 23.54 -19.96 7.12
C THR A 552 22.43 -19.79 8.14
N ILE A 553 21.25 -19.34 7.70
CA ILE A 553 20.09 -19.04 8.56
C ILE A 553 18.93 -19.90 8.07
N ASP A 554 18.18 -20.46 9.02
CA ASP A 554 16.92 -21.16 8.76
C ASP A 554 15.76 -20.45 9.47
N SER A 555 14.58 -20.49 8.85
CA SER A 555 13.36 -19.94 9.43
C SER A 555 12.66 -20.97 10.32
N LEU A 556 12.42 -20.60 11.59
CA LEU A 556 11.76 -21.45 12.59
C LEU A 556 10.26 -21.15 12.72
N SER A 557 9.91 -19.86 12.83
CA SER A 557 8.54 -19.41 13.00
C SER A 557 8.33 -18.06 12.32
N LEU A 558 7.12 -17.87 11.80
CA LEU A 558 6.71 -16.67 11.08
C LEU A 558 5.43 -16.12 11.72
N LEU A 559 5.24 -14.80 11.64
CA LEU A 559 4.02 -14.17 12.14
C LEU A 559 2.94 -14.22 11.06
N GLY A 560 1.81 -14.88 11.34
CA GLY A 560 0.72 -15.07 10.39
C GLY A 560 0.06 -13.77 9.94
N PRO A 561 -0.76 -13.78 8.88
CA PRO A 561 -1.44 -12.59 8.37
C PRO A 561 -2.53 -12.09 9.33
N VAL A 562 -3.03 -10.88 9.07
CA VAL A 562 -4.26 -10.39 9.73
C VAL A 562 -5.45 -11.25 9.29
N GLU A 563 -6.39 -11.53 10.20
CA GLU A 563 -7.54 -12.38 9.91
C GLU A 563 -8.38 -11.83 8.74
N GLN A 564 -8.71 -12.69 7.78
CA GLN A 564 -9.49 -12.32 6.59
C GLN A 564 -10.88 -11.78 6.92
N SER A 565 -11.50 -12.24 8.01
CA SER A 565 -12.83 -11.78 8.42
C SER A 565 -12.82 -10.30 8.86
N TYR A 566 -11.69 -9.83 9.40
CA TYR A 566 -11.46 -8.43 9.72
C TYR A 566 -11.19 -7.62 8.44
N LEU A 567 -10.29 -8.10 7.57
CA LEU A 567 -9.96 -7.45 6.30
C LEU A 567 -11.18 -7.20 5.41
N ASN A 568 -12.14 -8.14 5.38
CA ASN A 568 -13.37 -8.00 4.62
C ASN A 568 -14.31 -6.89 5.14
N LYS A 569 -14.12 -6.41 6.38
CA LYS A 569 -14.94 -5.35 7.01
C LYS A 569 -14.29 -3.98 6.94
N VAL A 570 -13.01 -3.90 6.56
CA VAL A 570 -12.25 -2.65 6.52
C VAL A 570 -11.86 -2.29 5.10
N VAL A 571 -11.95 -0.99 4.82
CA VAL A 571 -11.59 -0.41 3.52
C VAL A 571 -10.09 -0.52 3.24
N GLY A 572 -9.28 -0.19 4.24
CA GLY A 572 -7.83 -0.06 4.16
C GLY A 572 -7.22 0.28 5.51
N PHE A 573 -5.90 0.32 5.56
CA PHE A 573 -5.12 0.88 6.66
C PHE A 573 -4.42 2.18 6.20
N PRO A 574 -3.96 3.05 7.12
CA PRO A 574 -4.14 3.02 8.56
C PRO A 574 -5.62 3.18 8.95
N ASN A 575 -6.01 2.61 10.09
CA ASN A 575 -7.32 2.79 10.70
C ASN A 575 -7.19 2.98 12.22
N ALA A 576 -8.30 2.90 12.95
CA ALA A 576 -8.29 3.08 14.40
C ALA A 576 -7.40 2.07 15.15
N HIS A 577 -7.19 0.87 14.60
CA HIS A 577 -6.44 -0.21 15.27
C HIS A 577 -5.07 -0.45 14.65
N PHE A 578 -4.92 -0.22 13.34
CA PHE A 578 -3.66 -0.38 12.62
C PHE A 578 -3.08 0.98 12.22
N PRO A 579 -1.89 1.35 12.71
CA PRO A 579 -1.34 2.71 12.55
C PRO A 579 -0.54 2.93 11.26
N SER A 580 -0.39 1.92 10.40
CA SER A 580 0.32 1.99 9.11
C SER A 580 -0.50 1.29 8.02
N GLU A 581 -0.26 1.63 6.74
CA GLU A 581 -0.99 1.09 5.57
C GLU A 581 -0.78 -0.38 5.23
#